data_AF-A0A833TRX0-F1
#
_entry.id   AF-A0A833TRX0-F1
#
_cell.length_a   1.000
_cell.length_b   1.000
_cell.length_c   1.000
_cell.angle_alpha   90.00
_cell.angle_beta   90.00
_cell.angle_gamma   90.00
#
_symmetry.space_group_name_H-M   'P 1'
#
loop_
_entity.id
_entity.type
_entity.pdbx_description
1 polymer ?
#
loop_
_entity_poly.entity_id
_entity_poly.type
_entity_poly.pdbx_seq_one_letter_code
_entity_poly.pdbx_strand_id
1 'polypeptide(L)'
;MATNESCILFYGGSNEDWLSRFTETANRVAQHRVLQQYPLNISINVLAVRSDNKKEVRAQLPESYADGRRVDARDIFRRLINNQSGWVVLSQGNVILLSDDGERMLEVLENFDQQEYWMRDLSVQGFGGSFMNSHRRR
;
A
#
# COMPACT_ATOMS: atom_id res chain seq x y z
N MET A 1 6.35 19.50 -14.80
CA MET A 1 7.10 19.24 -13.55
C MET A 1 7.09 17.74 -13.35
N ALA A 2 8.23 17.11 -13.05
CA ALA A 2 8.29 15.67 -12.80
C ALA A 2 7.72 15.38 -11.41
N THR A 3 6.90 14.33 -11.30
CA THR A 3 6.28 13.91 -10.05
C THR A 3 7.14 12.79 -9.46
N ASN A 4 7.97 13.11 -8.46
CA ASN A 4 8.74 12.12 -7.71
C ASN A 4 7.92 11.68 -6.49
N GLU A 5 7.63 10.39 -6.39
CA GLU A 5 6.83 9.83 -5.30
C GLU A 5 7.49 8.57 -4.74
N SER A 6 7.42 8.40 -3.43
CA SER A 6 7.86 7.18 -2.75
C SER A 6 6.81 6.73 -1.75
N CYS A 7 6.25 5.57 -2.01
CA CYS A 7 5.22 4.94 -1.21
C CYS A 7 5.74 3.64 -0.62
N ILE A 8 5.21 3.26 0.55
CA ILE A 8 5.48 1.97 1.18
C ILE A 8 4.15 1.26 1.41
N LEU A 9 4.05 0.03 0.96
CA LEU A 9 2.97 -0.90 1.27
C LEU A 9 3.46 -1.86 2.35
N PHE A 10 3.08 -1.61 3.61
CA PHE A 10 3.25 -2.59 4.67
C PHE A 10 2.10 -3.58 4.61
N TYR A 11 2.39 -4.87 4.69
CA TYR A 11 1.34 -5.89 4.69
C TYR A 11 1.70 -7.07 5.57
N GLY A 12 0.71 -7.71 6.16
CA GLY A 12 0.94 -8.91 6.94
C GLY A 12 -0.37 -9.55 7.41
N GLY A 13 -0.26 -10.70 8.05
CA GLY A 13 -1.39 -11.52 8.46
C GLY A 13 -0.94 -12.95 8.74
N SER A 14 -1.89 -13.83 9.03
CA SER A 14 -1.61 -15.24 9.35
C SER A 14 -1.92 -16.22 8.22
N ASN A 15 -2.45 -15.75 7.08
CA ASN A 15 -2.79 -16.58 5.93
C ASN A 15 -1.66 -16.53 4.89
N GLU A 16 -0.91 -17.64 4.76
CA GLU A 16 0.24 -17.74 3.85
C GLU A 16 -0.15 -17.66 2.36
N ASP A 17 -1.31 -18.17 1.97
CA ASP A 17 -1.78 -18.09 0.58
C ASP A 17 -2.08 -16.64 0.20
N TRP A 18 -2.77 -15.91 1.08
CA TRP A 18 -3.01 -14.48 0.91
C TRP A 18 -1.70 -13.70 0.88
N LEU A 19 -0.77 -14.00 1.79
CA LEU A 19 0.54 -13.34 1.85
C LEU A 19 1.32 -13.54 0.54
N SER A 20 1.32 -14.75 0.00
CA SER A 20 1.98 -15.07 -1.28
C SER A 20 1.35 -14.27 -2.42
N ARG A 21 0.02 -14.33 -2.56
CA ARG A 21 -0.73 -13.63 -3.61
C ARG A 21 -0.59 -12.11 -3.52
N PHE A 22 -0.61 -11.54 -2.31
CA PHE A 22 -0.39 -10.12 -2.10
C PHE A 22 1.04 -9.73 -2.47
N THR A 23 2.04 -10.52 -2.07
CA THR A 23 3.45 -10.26 -2.39
C THR A 23 3.66 -10.20 -3.91
N GLU A 24 3.15 -11.19 -4.64
CA GLU A 24 3.27 -11.24 -6.09
C GLU A 24 2.57 -10.06 -6.76
N THR A 25 1.32 -9.78 -6.35
CA THR A 25 0.50 -8.73 -6.95
C THR A 25 1.10 -7.34 -6.68
N ALA A 26 1.50 -7.06 -5.44
CA ALA A 26 2.08 -5.77 -5.06
C ALA A 26 3.42 -5.54 -5.76
N ASN A 27 4.28 -6.56 -5.88
CA ASN A 27 5.54 -6.44 -6.61
C ASN A 27 5.33 -6.22 -8.11
N ARG A 28 4.35 -6.91 -8.72
CA ARG A 28 3.98 -6.70 -10.12
C ARG A 28 3.56 -5.25 -10.37
N VAL A 29 2.75 -4.67 -9.48
CA VAL A 29 2.36 -3.25 -9.56
C VAL A 29 3.56 -2.33 -9.33
N ALA A 30 4.39 -2.58 -8.31
CA ALA A 30 5.59 -1.78 -8.01
C ALA A 30 6.60 -1.73 -9.15
N GLN A 31 6.68 -2.79 -9.95
CA GLN A 31 7.56 -2.91 -11.12
C GLN A 31 6.89 -2.46 -12.42
N HIS A 32 5.63 -2.01 -12.37
CA HIS A 32 4.90 -1.65 -13.57
C HIS A 32 5.51 -0.42 -14.24
N ARG A 33 5.78 -0.53 -15.55
CA ARG A 33 6.54 0.48 -16.31
C ARG A 33 5.91 1.86 -16.27
N VAL A 34 4.58 1.96 -16.17
CA VAL A 34 3.88 3.25 -16.14
C VAL A 34 4.32 4.12 -14.95
N LEU A 35 4.71 3.51 -13.83
CA LEU A 35 5.15 4.24 -12.63
C LEU A 35 6.52 4.90 -12.83
N GLN A 36 7.31 4.39 -13.77
CA GLN A 36 8.68 4.85 -14.06
C GLN A 36 8.75 5.73 -15.32
N GLN A 37 7.63 5.91 -16.03
CA GLN A 37 7.56 6.68 -17.26
C GLN A 37 7.43 8.18 -16.97
N TYR A 38 8.28 8.99 -17.60
CA TYR A 38 8.17 10.45 -17.54
C TYR A 38 6.75 10.93 -17.96
N PRO A 39 6.12 11.86 -17.23
CA PRO A 39 6.67 12.69 -16.13
C PRO A 39 6.61 12.05 -14.74
N LEU A 40 6.15 10.79 -14.63
CA LEU A 40 6.09 10.04 -13.38
C LEU A 40 7.45 9.44 -13.03
N ASN A 41 7.73 9.42 -11.74
CA ASN A 41 8.85 8.69 -11.15
C ASN A 41 8.42 8.23 -9.75
N ILE A 42 7.55 7.23 -9.75
CA ILE A 42 6.91 6.68 -8.56
C ILE A 42 7.61 5.38 -8.18
N SER A 43 8.08 5.32 -6.94
CA SER A 43 8.66 4.13 -6.32
C SER A 43 7.70 3.57 -5.28
N ILE A 44 7.51 2.26 -5.28
CA ILE A 44 6.68 1.55 -4.29
C ILE A 44 7.57 0.50 -3.63
N ASN A 45 7.78 0.64 -2.32
CA ASN A 45 8.42 -0.38 -1.50
C ASN A 45 7.36 -1.32 -0.92
N VAL A 46 7.51 -2.62 -1.09
CA VAL A 46 6.57 -3.63 -0.63
C VAL A 46 7.19 -4.36 0.56
N LEU A 47 6.67 -4.14 1.76
CA LEU A 47 7.27 -4.59 3.00
C LEU A 47 6.36 -5.55 3.76
N ALA A 48 6.75 -6.83 3.78
CA ALA A 48 6.07 -7.85 4.57
C ALA A 48 6.35 -7.64 6.05
N VAL A 49 5.31 -7.68 6.89
CA VAL A 49 5.42 -7.64 8.35
C VAL A 49 5.35 -9.06 8.86
N ARG A 50 6.39 -9.46 9.57
CA ARG A 50 6.60 -10.81 10.10
C ARG A 50 7.13 -10.73 11.52
N SER A 51 7.21 -11.88 12.18
CA SER A 51 7.62 -11.93 13.58
C SER A 51 9.09 -11.59 13.82
N ASP A 52 9.93 -11.84 12.82
CA ASP A 52 11.37 -11.64 12.80
C ASP A 52 11.79 -10.20 12.46
N ASN A 53 11.00 -9.45 11.70
CA ASN A 53 11.31 -8.07 11.31
C ASN A 53 10.50 -6.98 12.04
N LYS A 54 9.76 -7.36 13.09
CA LYS A 54 8.86 -6.45 13.85
C LYS A 54 9.48 -5.10 14.22
N LYS A 55 10.73 -5.10 14.70
CA LYS A 55 11.42 -3.89 15.17
C LYS A 55 11.73 -2.93 14.03
N GLU A 56 12.13 -3.47 12.89
CA GLU A 56 12.45 -2.70 11.69
C GLU A 56 11.20 -2.05 11.11
N VAL A 57 10.13 -2.84 10.94
CA VAL A 57 8.83 -2.33 10.46
C VAL A 57 8.32 -1.21 11.36
N ARG A 58 8.41 -1.40 12.67
CA ARG A 58 7.95 -0.40 13.64
C ARG A 58 8.75 0.90 13.58
N ALA A 59 10.01 0.86 13.17
CA ALA A 59 10.82 2.06 12.97
C ALA A 59 10.46 2.81 11.68
N GLN A 60 9.91 2.11 10.67
CA GLN A 60 9.52 2.70 9.39
C GLN A 60 8.03 3.11 9.34
N LEU A 61 7.18 2.51 10.17
CA LEU A 61 5.75 2.80 10.20
C LEU A 61 5.51 4.20 10.80
N PRO A 62 4.86 5.13 10.07
CA PRO A 62 4.64 6.48 10.59
C PRO A 62 3.72 6.51 11.81
N GLU A 63 3.95 7.47 12.72
CA GLU A 63 3.25 7.54 14.01
C GLU A 63 1.79 8.05 13.93
N SER A 64 1.32 8.60 12.81
CA SER A 64 -0.06 9.11 12.77
C SER A 64 -0.61 9.46 11.37
N TYR A 65 -1.94 9.38 11.31
CA TYR A 65 -2.89 9.73 10.23
C TYR A 65 -3.09 8.64 9.22
N ALA A 66 -4.30 8.06 9.14
CA ALA A 66 -4.86 7.41 7.95
C ALA A 66 -6.21 8.09 7.67
N ASP A 67 -6.46 8.53 6.44
CA ASP A 67 -7.69 9.24 6.08
C ASP A 67 -8.02 10.45 7.00
N GLY A 68 -6.98 11.19 7.42
CA GLY A 68 -7.12 12.37 8.31
C GLY A 68 -7.44 12.05 9.77
N ARG A 69 -7.51 10.78 10.17
CA ARG A 69 -7.76 10.36 11.56
C ARG A 69 -6.49 9.81 12.20
N ARG A 70 -6.23 10.18 13.46
CA ARG A 70 -5.17 9.52 14.25
C ARG A 70 -5.54 8.04 14.37
N VAL A 71 -4.63 7.19 13.91
CA VAL A 71 -4.70 5.75 14.12
C VAL A 71 -3.62 5.37 15.12
N ASP A 72 -3.96 4.49 16.06
CA ASP A 72 -2.97 3.94 16.98
C ASP A 72 -2.03 2.99 16.22
N ALA A 73 -0.75 3.37 16.11
CA ALA A 73 0.28 2.55 15.48
C ALA A 73 0.38 1.14 16.10
N ARG A 74 0.04 0.97 17.39
CA ARG A 74 -0.02 -0.35 18.03
C ARG A 74 -1.17 -1.19 17.49
N ASP A 75 -2.32 -0.58 17.21
CA ASP A 75 -3.47 -1.31 16.65
C ASP A 75 -3.19 -1.73 15.21
N ILE A 76 -2.64 -0.82 14.39
CA ILE A 76 -2.18 -1.14 13.03
C ILE A 76 -1.20 -2.32 13.06
N PHE A 77 -0.20 -2.24 13.93
CA PHE A 77 0.82 -3.27 14.02
C PHE A 77 0.25 -4.61 14.49
N ARG A 78 -0.74 -4.59 15.40
CA ARG A 78 -1.47 -5.80 15.81
C ARG A 78 -2.21 -6.42 14.63
N ARG A 79 -2.88 -5.62 13.80
CA ARG A 79 -3.61 -6.09 12.62
C ARG A 79 -2.67 -6.67 11.55
N LEU A 80 -1.53 -6.01 11.31
CA LEU A 80 -0.49 -6.48 10.39
C LEU A 80 0.10 -7.85 10.78
N ILE A 81 -0.02 -8.29 12.04
CA ILE A 81 0.51 -9.59 12.46
C ILE A 81 -0.60 -10.63 12.59
N ASN A 82 -1.75 -10.24 13.14
CA ASN A 82 -2.73 -11.19 13.65
C ASN A 82 -3.99 -11.31 12.78
N ASN A 83 -4.15 -10.52 11.73
CA ASN A 83 -5.36 -10.59 10.90
C ASN A 83 -5.32 -11.82 9.98
N GLN A 84 -6.38 -12.65 10.04
CA GLN A 84 -6.53 -13.83 9.20
C GLN A 84 -6.71 -13.50 7.72
N SER A 85 -7.45 -12.43 7.42
CA SER A 85 -7.67 -11.95 6.04
C SER A 85 -6.55 -11.03 5.56
N GLY A 86 -5.49 -10.87 6.36
CA GLY A 86 -4.45 -9.92 6.10
C GLY A 86 -4.83 -8.49 6.45
N TRP A 87 -3.81 -7.64 6.52
CA TRP A 87 -3.96 -6.20 6.72
C TRP A 87 -2.90 -5.48 5.92
N VAL A 88 -3.24 -4.30 5.41
CA VAL A 88 -2.33 -3.50 4.59
C VAL A 88 -2.34 -2.06 5.07
N VAL A 89 -1.18 -1.42 5.00
CA VAL A 89 -0.99 0.00 5.25
C VAL A 89 -0.25 0.58 4.04
N LEU A 90 -0.85 1.58 3.42
CA LEU A 90 -0.19 2.42 2.44
C LEU A 90 0.32 3.68 3.13
N SER A 91 1.61 3.95 3.06
CA SER A 91 2.20 5.20 3.52
C SER A 91 2.93 5.93 2.40
N GLN A 92 3.02 7.24 2.54
CA GLN A 92 3.81 8.11 1.67
C GLN A 92 4.58 9.08 2.57
N GLY A 93 5.91 8.97 2.58
CA GLY A 93 6.75 9.64 3.58
C GLY A 93 6.34 9.28 5.02
N ASN A 94 6.15 10.30 5.85
CA ASN A 94 5.79 10.15 7.28
C ASN A 94 4.27 10.15 7.53
N VAL A 95 3.46 9.81 6.53
CA VAL A 95 1.99 9.83 6.64
C VAL A 95 1.45 8.48 6.19
N ILE A 96 0.49 7.93 6.93
CA ILE A 96 -0.31 6.80 6.47
C ILE A 96 -1.45 7.36 5.60
N LEU A 97 -1.57 6.88 4.38
CA LEU A 97 -2.65 7.31 3.49
C LEU A 97 -3.90 6.49 3.75
N LEU A 98 -3.71 5.18 3.88
CA LEU A 98 -4.79 4.20 4.00
C LEU A 98 -4.34 3.01 4.84
N SER A 99 -5.25 2.47 5.63
CA SER A 99 -5.05 1.22 6.35
C SER A 99 -6.37 0.46 6.41
N ASP A 100 -6.42 -0.73 5.81
CA ASP A 100 -7.65 -1.53 5.72
C ASP A 100 -7.34 -3.03 5.54
N ASP A 101 -8.41 -3.81 5.43
CA ASP A 101 -8.45 -5.25 5.24
C ASP A 101 -7.67 -5.71 4.00
N GLY A 102 -6.98 -6.84 4.15
CA GLY A 102 -6.08 -7.38 3.15
C GLY A 102 -6.75 -7.77 1.83
N GLU A 103 -7.95 -8.35 1.86
CA GLU A 103 -8.67 -8.74 0.64
C GLU A 103 -9.10 -7.50 -0.15
N ARG A 104 -9.56 -6.46 0.57
CA ARG A 104 -9.91 -5.20 -0.08
C ARG A 104 -8.68 -4.59 -0.76
N MET A 105 -7.59 -4.47 -0.03
CA MET A 105 -6.37 -3.84 -0.54
C MET A 105 -5.75 -4.67 -1.69
N LEU A 106 -5.86 -6.00 -1.64
CA LEU A 106 -5.42 -6.91 -2.71
C LEU A 106 -6.18 -6.67 -4.01
N GLU A 107 -7.52 -6.67 -3.95
CA GLU A 107 -8.35 -6.42 -5.13
C GLU A 107 -8.02 -5.05 -5.77
N VAL A 108 -7.42 -4.09 -5.04
CA VAL A 108 -7.14 -2.73 -5.55
C VAL A 108 -5.97 -2.84 -6.50
N LEU A 109 -4.96 -3.62 -6.10
CA LEU A 109 -3.77 -3.93 -6.86
C LEU A 109 -4.07 -4.88 -8.04
N GLU A 110 -4.97 -5.84 -7.87
CA GLU A 110 -5.34 -6.77 -8.94
C GLU A 110 -6.00 -6.05 -10.12
N ASN A 111 -6.79 -5.01 -9.81
CA ASN A 111 -7.47 -4.21 -10.82
C ASN A 111 -6.63 -3.07 -11.40
N PHE A 112 -5.35 -2.94 -11.00
CA PHE A 112 -4.46 -1.84 -11.41
C PHE A 112 -4.40 -1.63 -12.93
N ASP A 113 -4.26 -2.70 -13.71
CA ASP A 113 -4.16 -2.64 -15.18
C ASP A 113 -5.51 -2.70 -15.89
N GLN A 114 -6.58 -3.06 -15.18
CA GLN A 114 -7.90 -3.29 -15.78
C GLN A 114 -8.74 -2.02 -15.86
N GLN A 115 -8.34 -0.98 -15.14
CA GLN A 115 -9.17 0.18 -14.88
C GLN A 115 -8.54 1.44 -15.46
N GLU A 116 -9.16 1.98 -16.51
CA GLU A 116 -8.71 3.21 -17.20
C GLU A 116 -8.50 4.39 -16.24
N TYR A 117 -9.25 4.42 -15.14
CA TYR A 117 -9.16 5.49 -14.16
C TYR A 117 -7.87 5.46 -13.33
N TRP A 118 -7.17 4.34 -13.21
CA TRP A 118 -5.84 4.34 -12.58
C TRP A 118 -4.88 5.19 -13.38
N MET A 119 -4.83 5.01 -14.70
CA MET A 119 -3.90 5.77 -15.54
C MET A 119 -4.23 7.26 -15.54
N ARG A 120 -5.53 7.60 -15.58
CA ARG A 120 -5.97 8.99 -15.45
C ARG A 120 -5.57 9.59 -14.10
N ASP A 121 -5.89 8.90 -13.01
CA ASP A 121 -5.67 9.42 -11.66
C ASP A 121 -4.18 9.45 -11.29
N LEU A 122 -3.35 8.51 -11.81
CA LEU A 122 -1.90 8.44 -11.58
C LEU A 122 -1.20 9.71 -12.05
N SER A 123 -1.60 10.23 -13.22
CA SER A 123 -1.03 11.45 -13.79
C SER A 123 -1.33 12.71 -12.97
N VAL A 124 -2.39 12.69 -12.16
CA VAL A 124 -2.91 13.85 -11.43
C VAL A 124 -2.58 13.79 -9.94
N GLN A 125 -2.70 12.60 -9.33
CA GLN A 125 -2.66 12.41 -7.88
C GLN A 125 -1.52 11.50 -7.40
N GLY A 126 -0.73 10.94 -8.33
CA GLY A 126 0.28 9.95 -7.98
C GLY A 126 -0.31 8.60 -7.60
N PHE A 127 0.53 7.68 -7.16
CA PHE A 127 0.12 6.34 -6.77
C PHE A 127 -0.74 6.37 -5.51
N GLY A 128 -0.32 7.11 -4.47
CA GLY A 128 -1.03 7.20 -3.20
C GLY A 128 -2.48 7.65 -3.36
N GLY A 129 -2.69 8.76 -4.06
CA GLY A 129 -4.03 9.28 -4.33
C GLY A 129 -4.87 8.37 -5.23
N SER A 130 -4.26 7.80 -6.27
CA SER A 130 -4.94 6.85 -7.16
C SER A 130 -5.40 5.60 -6.42
N PHE A 131 -4.54 5.03 -5.60
CA PHE A 131 -4.85 3.87 -4.77
C PHE A 131 -6.03 4.16 -3.84
N MET A 132 -6.02 5.31 -3.15
CA MET A 132 -7.13 5.73 -2.28
C MET A 132 -8.45 5.90 -3.06
N ASN A 133 -8.40 6.49 -4.26
CA ASN A 133 -9.58 6.67 -5.08
C ASN A 133 -10.14 5.33 -5.57
N SER A 134 -9.29 4.42 -6.03
CA SER A 134 -9.67 3.06 -6.44
C SER A 134 -10.27 2.28 -5.27
N HIS A 135 -9.72 2.42 -4.06
CA HIS A 135 -10.26 1.83 -2.85
C HIS A 135 -11.67 2.36 -2.51
N ARG A 136 -11.91 3.66 -2.69
CA ARG A 136 -13.21 4.30 -2.39
C ARG A 136 -14.31 4.05 -3.42
N ARG A 137 -13.96 3.66 -4.66
CA ARG A 137 -14.91 3.49 -5.79
C ARG A 137 -15.55 2.10 -5.87
N ARG A 138 -15.34 1.26 -4.86
CA ARG A 138 -15.94 -0.07 -4.76
C ARG A 138 -17.35 -0.06 -4.21
#